data_AF-A0A7X4ED49-F1
#
_entry.id   AF-A0A7X4ED49-F1
#
_cell.length_a   1.000
_cell.length_b   1.000
_cell.length_c   1.000
_cell.angle_alpha   90.00
_cell.angle_beta   90.00
_cell.angle_gamma   90.00
#
_symmetry.space_group_name_H-M   'P 1'
#
loop_
_entity.id
_entity.type
_entity.pdbx_description
1 polymer ?
#
loop_
_entity_poly.entity_id
_entity_poly.type
_entity_poly.pdbx_seq_one_letter_code
_entity_poly.pdbx_strand_id
1 'polypeptide(L)'
;PIYDRNNDDRIYSIQIDHLVVGPTGLYLVETKNWSEDSVGNPELFSPIRQLKRYNFAIFVLLNQAVERGEIDNFSNHWGDRQISPKNILCLINHRPNQEFQYVRTLSENQIAHYVGNQRQAFSPRETESLAGYLLSRIT
;
A
#
# COMPACT_ATOMS: atom_id res chain seq x y z
N PRO A 1 6.61 16.87 7.84
CA PRO A 1 5.49 16.41 7.00
C PRO A 1 6.00 16.03 5.62
N ILE A 2 5.45 14.98 5.01
CA ILE A 2 5.73 14.62 3.62
C ILE A 2 4.86 15.52 2.74
N TYR A 3 5.45 16.18 1.75
CA TYR A 3 4.73 17.07 0.83
C TYR A 3 4.49 16.37 -0.50
N ASP A 4 3.23 16.12 -0.82
CA ASP A 4 2.79 15.61 -2.12
C ASP A 4 2.51 16.78 -3.06
N ARG A 5 3.48 17.08 -3.92
CA ARG A 5 3.39 18.19 -4.88
C ARG A 5 2.29 17.98 -5.92
N ASN A 6 1.97 16.73 -6.27
CA ASN A 6 0.98 16.44 -7.31
C ASN A 6 -0.44 16.75 -6.84
N ASN A 7 -0.69 16.62 -5.53
CA ASN A 7 -1.98 16.86 -4.91
C ASN A 7 -2.01 18.12 -4.04
N ASP A 8 -0.91 18.88 -3.98
CA ASP A 8 -0.70 20.01 -3.06
C ASP A 8 -1.11 19.71 -1.61
N ASP A 9 -0.71 18.53 -1.11
CA ASP A 9 -1.10 18.02 0.21
C ASP A 9 0.11 17.81 1.14
N ARG A 10 -0.08 18.08 2.43
CA ARG A 10 0.91 17.83 3.48
C ARG A 10 0.43 16.69 4.37
N ILE A 11 1.21 15.61 4.38
CA ILE A 11 0.93 14.40 5.15
C ILE A 11 1.72 14.45 6.45
N TYR A 12 1.00 14.58 7.56
CA TYR A 12 1.56 14.61 8.91
C TYR A 12 1.49 13.25 9.61
N SER A 13 0.50 12.45 9.25
CA SER A 13 0.27 11.11 9.79
C SER A 13 -0.32 10.19 8.72
N ILE A 14 -0.15 8.90 8.93
CA ILE A 14 -0.73 7.82 8.15
C ILE A 14 -1.44 6.86 9.10
N GLN A 15 -2.57 6.33 8.67
CA GLN A 15 -3.27 5.26 9.37
C GLN A 15 -3.74 4.28 8.30
N ILE A 16 -3.27 3.04 8.39
CA ILE A 16 -3.53 1.98 7.41
C ILE A 16 -4.08 0.81 8.19
N ASP A 17 -5.21 0.26 7.75
CA ASP A 17 -5.84 -0.86 8.45
C ASP A 17 -4.92 -2.10 8.44
N HIS A 18 -4.37 -2.46 7.28
CA HIS A 18 -3.44 -3.58 7.16
C HIS A 18 -2.32 -3.31 6.16
N LEU A 19 -1.12 -3.76 6.53
CA LEU A 19 0.05 -3.78 5.65
C LEU A 19 0.49 -5.23 5.46
N VAL A 20 0.45 -5.71 4.22
CA VAL A 20 0.84 -7.09 3.88
C VAL A 20 2.18 -7.05 3.18
N VAL A 21 3.18 -7.70 3.79
CA VAL A 21 4.53 -7.85 3.23
C VAL A 21 4.69 -9.30 2.78
N GLY A 22 5.12 -9.52 1.54
CA GLY A 22 5.45 -10.86 1.06
C GLY A 22 6.32 -10.84 -0.19
N PRO A 23 6.71 -12.03 -0.70
CA PRO A 23 7.57 -12.13 -1.88
C PRO A 23 6.98 -11.47 -3.13
N THR A 24 5.66 -11.28 -3.18
CA THR A 24 4.95 -10.68 -4.31
C THR A 24 4.82 -9.15 -4.23
N GLY A 25 5.21 -8.55 -3.11
CA GLY A 25 5.23 -7.11 -2.91
C GLY A 25 4.78 -6.66 -1.52
N LEU A 26 4.60 -5.34 -1.42
CA LEU A 26 4.01 -4.66 -0.27
C LEU A 26 2.61 -4.20 -0.65
N TYR A 27 1.61 -4.51 0.18
CA TYR A 27 0.21 -4.15 -0.09
C TYR A 27 -0.38 -3.38 1.09
N LEU A 28 -0.94 -2.21 0.80
CA LEU A 28 -1.78 -1.46 1.73
C LEU A 28 -3.21 -1.92 1.49
N VAL A 29 -3.86 -2.43 2.54
CA VAL A 29 -5.24 -2.91 2.47
C VAL A 29 -6.10 -2.05 3.38
N GLU A 30 -7.00 -1.30 2.76
CA GLU A 30 -8.08 -0.58 3.45
C GLU A 30 -9.33 -1.46 3.44
N THR A 31 -9.96 -1.69 4.60
CA THR A 31 -11.19 -2.48 4.66
C THR A 31 -12.40 -1.56 4.82
N LYS A 32 -13.45 -1.82 4.04
CA LYS A 32 -14.71 -1.08 4.11
C LYS A 32 -15.90 -2.02 4.03
N ASN A 33 -16.86 -1.76 4.91
CA ASN A 33 -18.15 -2.45 4.95
C ASN A 33 -19.25 -1.49 4.46
N TRP A 34 -19.35 -1.30 3.14
CA TRP A 34 -20.32 -0.38 2.54
C TRP A 34 -21.67 -1.04 2.27
N SER A 35 -22.74 -0.28 2.55
CA SER A 35 -24.08 -0.53 2.02
C SER A 35 -24.18 -0.15 0.53
N GLU A 36 -25.28 -0.53 -0.14
CA GLU A 36 -25.56 -0.07 -1.52
C GLU A 36 -25.59 1.46 -1.62
N ASP A 37 -26.22 2.14 -0.65
CA ASP A 37 -26.26 3.61 -0.60
C ASP A 37 -24.85 4.22 -0.49
N SER A 38 -23.98 3.58 0.28
CA SER A 38 -22.58 4.02 0.40
C SER A 38 -21.86 3.84 -0.94
N VAL A 39 -22.08 2.72 -1.64
CA VAL A 39 -21.53 2.45 -2.99
C VAL A 39 -22.00 3.47 -4.04
N GLY A 40 -23.23 3.96 -3.92
CA GLY A 40 -23.79 4.99 -4.79
C GLY A 40 -23.31 6.43 -4.51
N ASN A 41 -22.60 6.67 -3.40
CA ASN A 41 -22.23 8.01 -2.97
C ASN A 41 -20.95 8.52 -3.67
N PRO A 42 -20.97 9.67 -4.37
CA PRO A 42 -19.78 10.24 -4.98
C PRO A 42 -18.69 10.64 -3.95
N GLU A 43 -18.99 10.83 -2.68
CA GLU A 43 -17.98 11.10 -1.64
C GLU A 43 -17.06 9.90 -1.32
N LEU A 44 -17.32 8.71 -1.89
CA LEU A 44 -16.45 7.54 -1.82
C LEU A 44 -15.03 7.75 -2.39
N PHE A 45 -14.79 8.85 -3.10
CA PHE A 45 -13.43 9.29 -3.39
C PHE A 45 -12.56 9.39 -2.13
N SER A 46 -13.14 9.60 -0.94
CA SER A 46 -12.40 9.73 0.31
C SER A 46 -11.53 8.50 0.62
N PRO A 47 -12.03 7.26 0.70
CA PRO A 47 -11.21 6.06 0.90
C PRO A 47 -10.17 5.82 -0.19
N ILE A 48 -10.52 6.01 -1.46
CA ILE A 48 -9.57 5.87 -2.57
C ILE A 48 -8.45 6.93 -2.45
N ARG A 49 -8.80 8.17 -2.11
CA ARG A 49 -7.86 9.29 -1.91
C ARG A 49 -6.98 9.04 -0.69
N GLN A 50 -7.55 8.56 0.41
CA GLN A 50 -6.82 8.19 1.63
C GLN A 50 -5.79 7.10 1.31
N LEU A 51 -6.19 6.03 0.62
CA LEU A 51 -5.29 4.95 0.27
C LEU A 51 -4.15 5.42 -0.65
N LYS A 52 -4.45 6.28 -1.65
CA LYS A 52 -3.42 6.91 -2.50
C LYS A 52 -2.47 7.81 -1.70
N ARG A 53 -3.01 8.60 -0.78
CA ARG A 53 -2.23 9.49 0.12
C ARG A 53 -1.29 8.68 1.00
N TYR A 54 -1.78 7.63 1.63
CA TYR A 54 -0.97 6.75 2.49
C TYR A 54 0.06 5.97 1.69
N ASN A 55 -0.29 5.52 0.49
CA ASN A 55 0.65 4.89 -0.43
C ASN A 55 1.82 5.81 -0.75
N PHE A 56 1.54 7.06 -1.13
CA PHE A 56 2.58 8.05 -1.42
C PHE A 56 3.49 8.28 -0.22
N ALA A 57 2.92 8.44 0.97
CA ALA A 57 3.70 8.61 2.20
C ALA A 57 4.59 7.39 2.49
N ILE A 58 4.05 6.17 2.44
CA ILE A 58 4.81 4.94 2.65
C ILE A 58 5.90 4.79 1.60
N PHE A 59 5.59 5.07 0.34
CA PHE A 59 6.57 5.07 -0.75
C PHE A 59 7.75 6.00 -0.44
N VAL A 60 7.50 7.25 -0.06
CA VAL A 60 8.57 8.20 0.28
C VAL A 60 9.38 7.69 1.47
N LEU A 61 8.71 7.26 2.54
CA LEU A 61 9.38 6.82 3.78
C LEU A 61 10.27 5.59 3.56
N LEU A 62 9.78 4.58 2.85
CA LEU A 62 10.52 3.35 2.61
C LEU A 62 11.71 3.56 1.68
N ASN A 63 11.55 4.32 0.60
CA ASN A 63 12.65 4.56 -0.32
C ASN A 63 13.73 5.44 0.31
N GLN A 64 13.35 6.42 1.14
CA GLN A 64 14.33 7.15 1.96
C GLN A 64 15.04 6.26 2.98
N ALA A 65 14.35 5.26 3.54
CA ALA A 65 14.98 4.31 4.46
C ALA A 65 15.98 3.40 3.74
N VAL A 66 15.70 3.00 2.49
CA VAL A 66 16.67 2.31 1.62
C VAL A 66 17.87 3.21 1.34
N GLU A 67 17.65 4.46 0.91
CA GLU A 67 18.73 5.43 0.63
C GLU A 67 19.64 5.67 1.86
N ARG A 68 19.07 5.61 3.08
CA ARG A 68 19.81 5.75 4.35
C ARG A 68 20.44 4.44 4.84
N GLY A 69 20.25 3.32 4.13
CA GLY A 69 20.75 2.01 4.54
C GLY A 69 20.06 1.42 5.77
N GLU A 70 18.83 1.84 6.07
CA GLU A 70 18.02 1.28 7.16
C GLU A 70 17.27 0.00 6.75
N ILE A 71 17.12 -0.24 5.45
CA ILE A 71 16.52 -1.45 4.88
C ILE A 71 17.57 -2.11 3.98
N ASP A 72 18.08 -3.25 4.42
CA ASP A 72 19.12 -4.00 3.71
C ASP A 72 18.57 -4.73 2.48
N ASN A 73 19.49 -5.12 1.59
CA ASN A 73 19.22 -5.96 0.40
C ASN A 73 18.39 -5.29 -0.70
N PHE A 74 18.06 -3.99 -0.58
CA PHE A 74 17.43 -3.23 -1.65
C PHE A 74 18.43 -2.46 -2.53
N SER A 75 19.69 -2.35 -2.14
CA SER A 75 20.73 -1.69 -2.94
C SER A 75 21.61 -2.70 -3.66
N ASN A 76 21.96 -2.43 -4.92
CA ASN A 76 22.92 -3.21 -5.69
C ASN A 76 23.79 -2.32 -6.59
N HIS A 77 24.61 -2.93 -7.46
CA HIS A 77 25.54 -2.21 -8.34
C HIS A 77 24.87 -1.29 -9.37
N TRP A 78 23.58 -1.47 -9.65
CA TRP A 78 22.77 -0.58 -10.49
C TRP A 78 22.10 0.55 -9.71
N GLY A 79 22.23 0.56 -8.37
CA GLY A 79 21.63 1.54 -7.47
C GLY A 79 20.58 0.94 -6.54
N ASP A 80 19.80 1.85 -5.94
CA ASP A 80 18.76 1.50 -4.98
C ASP A 80 17.50 1.04 -5.68
N ARG A 81 17.05 -0.16 -5.33
CA ARG A 81 15.80 -0.72 -5.81
C ARG A 81 14.63 -0.07 -5.09
N GLN A 82 13.74 0.47 -5.90
CA GLN A 82 12.54 1.12 -5.39
C GLN A 82 11.54 0.12 -4.77
N ILE A 83 11.00 0.46 -3.60
CA ILE A 83 9.84 -0.20 -3.00
C ILE A 83 8.58 0.57 -3.41
N SER A 84 7.71 -0.07 -4.21
CA SER A 84 6.44 0.49 -4.67
C SER A 84 5.27 -0.26 -4.04
N PRO A 85 4.58 0.31 -3.04
CA PRO A 85 3.44 -0.34 -2.42
C PRO A 85 2.23 -0.40 -3.37
N LYS A 86 1.44 -1.47 -3.29
CA LYS A 86 0.21 -1.65 -4.06
C LYS A 86 -1.00 -1.38 -3.17
N ASN A 87 -2.05 -0.79 -3.75
CA ASN A 87 -3.26 -0.44 -3.01
C ASN A 87 -4.37 -1.45 -3.25
N ILE A 88 -4.96 -1.93 -2.15
CA ILE A 88 -6.16 -2.77 -2.16
C ILE A 88 -7.24 -2.09 -1.33
N LEU A 89 -8.40 -1.88 -1.94
CA LEU A 89 -9.64 -1.60 -1.23
C LEU A 89 -10.41 -2.93 -1.09
N CYS A 90 -10.53 -3.41 0.14
CA CYS A 90 -11.28 -4.60 0.48
C CYS A 90 -12.73 -4.24 0.80
N LEU A 91 -13.69 -4.80 0.05
CA LEU A 91 -15.11 -4.59 0.24
C LEU A 91 -15.79 -5.90 0.66
N ILE A 92 -16.49 -5.87 1.79
CA ILE A 92 -17.08 -7.07 2.39
C ILE A 92 -18.45 -7.40 1.77
N ASN A 93 -19.30 -6.38 1.57
CA ASN A 93 -20.70 -6.58 1.18
C ASN A 93 -21.01 -6.10 -0.24
N HIS A 94 -20.92 -4.79 -0.48
CA HIS A 94 -21.25 -4.20 -1.79
C HIS A 94 -20.01 -3.61 -2.46
N ARG A 95 -19.91 -3.81 -3.78
CA ARG A 95 -18.79 -3.34 -4.60
C ARG A 95 -19.27 -2.35 -5.67
N PRO A 96 -18.58 -1.22 -5.88
CA PRO A 96 -18.84 -0.37 -7.04
C PRO A 96 -18.47 -1.11 -8.33
N ASN A 97 -19.29 -0.96 -9.37
CA ASN A 97 -19.02 -1.48 -10.72
C ASN A 97 -17.95 -0.65 -11.47
N GLN A 98 -17.09 0.06 -10.74
CA GLN A 98 -16.07 0.94 -11.28
C GLN A 98 -14.68 0.48 -10.82
N GLU A 99 -13.71 0.69 -11.70
CA GLU A 99 -12.30 0.46 -11.44
C GLU A 99 -11.59 1.78 -11.19
N PHE A 100 -10.74 1.81 -10.17
CA PHE A 100 -10.01 3.01 -9.78
C PHE A 100 -8.55 2.90 -10.20
N GLN A 101 -8.01 3.97 -10.79
CA GLN A 101 -6.59 3.99 -11.15
C GLN A 101 -5.72 3.82 -9.89
N TYR A 102 -4.73 2.93 -9.97
CA TYR A 102 -3.77 2.61 -8.92
C TYR A 102 -4.36 2.02 -7.64
N VAL A 103 -5.62 1.57 -7.66
CA VAL A 103 -6.27 0.86 -6.55
C VAL A 103 -6.95 -0.39 -7.08
N ARG A 104 -6.77 -1.53 -6.39
CA ARG A 104 -7.49 -2.76 -6.68
C ARG A 104 -8.65 -2.92 -5.72
N THR A 105 -9.86 -3.07 -6.26
CA THR A 105 -11.05 -3.38 -5.46
C THR A 105 -11.24 -4.89 -5.42
N LEU A 106 -11.23 -5.49 -4.23
CA LEU A 106 -11.35 -6.94 -4.03
C LEU A 106 -12.36 -7.23 -2.91
N SER A 107 -12.98 -8.40 -2.95
CA SER A 107 -13.63 -8.95 -1.75
C SER A 107 -12.62 -9.64 -0.84
N GLU A 108 -12.98 -9.87 0.42
CA GLU A 108 -12.13 -10.54 1.41
C GLU A 108 -11.57 -11.88 0.88
N ASN A 109 -12.44 -12.70 0.29
CA ASN A 109 -12.10 -14.01 -0.26
C ASN A 109 -11.15 -13.95 -1.47
N GLN A 110 -10.97 -12.77 -2.08
CA GLN A 110 -10.09 -12.58 -3.23
C GLN A 110 -8.68 -12.10 -2.84
N ILE A 111 -8.49 -11.55 -1.64
CA ILE A 111 -7.21 -10.93 -1.24
C ILE A 111 -6.09 -11.96 -1.23
N ALA A 112 -6.30 -13.10 -0.56
CA ALA A 112 -5.26 -14.13 -0.44
C ALA A 112 -4.80 -14.63 -1.81
N HIS A 113 -5.74 -14.91 -2.71
CA HIS A 113 -5.45 -15.31 -4.09
C HIS A 113 -4.72 -14.20 -4.85
N TYR A 114 -5.18 -12.95 -4.75
CA TYR A 114 -4.58 -11.82 -5.45
C TYR A 114 -3.14 -11.57 -5.00
N VAL A 115 -2.89 -11.52 -3.68
CA VAL A 115 -1.56 -11.30 -3.12
C VAL A 115 -0.63 -12.48 -3.40
N GLY A 116 -1.11 -13.72 -3.32
CA GLY A 116 -0.29 -14.93 -3.50
C GLY A 116 0.14 -15.20 -4.94
N ASN A 117 -0.64 -14.79 -5.93
CA ASN A 117 -0.44 -15.19 -7.33
C ASN A 117 0.22 -14.11 -8.22
N GLN A 118 0.70 -13.01 -7.66
CA GLN A 118 1.50 -12.06 -8.45
C GLN A 118 2.89 -12.62 -8.70
N ARG A 119 3.56 -12.10 -9.74
CA ARG A 119 4.99 -12.31 -9.94
C ARG A 119 5.75 -11.88 -8.68
N GLN A 120 6.75 -12.68 -8.29
CA GLN A 120 7.65 -12.32 -7.19
C GLN A 120 8.30 -10.97 -7.46
N ALA A 121 8.08 -10.04 -6.54
CA ALA A 121 8.69 -8.73 -6.51
C ALA A 121 9.93 -8.75 -5.63
N PHE A 122 9.94 -9.46 -4.51
CA PHE A 122 11.04 -9.44 -3.54
C PHE A 122 11.61 -10.85 -3.35
N SER A 123 12.93 -10.91 -3.19
CA SER A 123 13.62 -12.09 -2.69
C SER A 123 13.25 -12.36 -1.21
N PRO A 124 13.54 -13.55 -0.68
CA PRO A 124 13.32 -13.84 0.74
C PRO A 124 14.03 -12.85 1.69
N ARG A 125 15.27 -12.45 1.37
CA ARG A 125 16.05 -11.50 2.18
C ARG A 125 15.47 -10.08 2.13
N GLU A 126 15.07 -9.60 0.95
CA GLU A 126 14.36 -8.32 0.81
C GLU A 126 13.04 -8.33 1.59
N THR A 127 12.29 -9.44 1.51
CA THR A 127 11.01 -9.60 2.23
C THR A 127 11.22 -9.54 3.74
N GLU A 128 12.20 -10.27 4.26
CA GLU A 128 12.55 -10.31 5.69
C GLU A 128 13.04 -8.95 6.19
N SER A 129 13.94 -8.29 5.45
CA SER A 129 14.47 -6.98 5.82
C SER A 129 13.36 -5.92 5.85
N LEU A 130 12.50 -5.87 4.83
CA LEU A 130 11.37 -4.96 4.79
C LEU A 130 10.38 -5.22 5.94
N ALA A 131 10.05 -6.49 6.21
CA ALA A 131 9.17 -6.86 7.31
C ALA A 131 9.76 -6.47 8.67
N GLY A 132 11.05 -6.75 8.90
CA GLY A 132 11.76 -6.39 10.13
C GLY A 132 11.80 -4.88 10.36
N TYR A 133 12.11 -4.11 9.31
CA TYR A 133 12.07 -2.65 9.37
C TYR A 133 10.69 -2.13 9.76
N LEU A 134 9.63 -2.60 9.10
CA LEU A 134 8.26 -2.17 9.36
C LEU A 134 7.81 -2.52 10.80
N LEU A 135 8.08 -3.74 11.26
CA LEU A 135 7.76 -4.17 12.62
C LEU A 135 8.46 -3.32 13.69
N SER A 136 9.68 -2.85 13.43
CA SER A 136 10.41 -1.94 14.33
C SER A 136 9.84 -0.52 14.43
N ARG A 137 8.84 -0.19 13.59
CA ARG A 137 8.23 1.14 13.48
C ARG A 137 6.73 1.16 13.85
N ILE A 138 6.13 -0.01 14.09
CA ILE A 138 4.74 -0.12 14.56
C ILE A 138 4.76 0.02 16.09
N THR A 139 4.19 1.10 16.60
CA THR A 139 4.00 1.39 18.03
C THR A 139 2.53 1.47 18.37
#